data_AF-A0A8T7CP52-F1
#
_entry.id   AF-A0A8T7CP52-F1
#
_cell.length_a   1.000
_cell.length_b   1.000
_cell.length_c   1.000
_cell.angle_alpha   90.00
_cell.angle_beta   90.00
_cell.angle_gamma   90.00
#
_symmetry.space_group_name_H-M   'P 1'
#
loop_
_entity.id
_entity.type
_entity.pdbx_description
1 polymer ?
#
loop_
_entity_poly.entity_id
_entity_poly.type
_entity_poly.pdbx_seq_one_letter_code
_entity_poly.pdbx_strand_id
1 'polypeptide(L)'
;MIPSRLLVLSSGRGLSPGCSRQQGVVAVFVAIGMVALLAMAGLALDAGHLMLNKGRIQNTVDAAALAAAKKLDETHDTLAADQAARQIFQQNANGAGNGELADAYNGGAGDISVTVQFSSSLYPFAPGTYDPGVTPDGYVRVRATNFSMPSWFISLLGISSMTTQASAVSGPSPTFTLDDQVCDLAPMMVCGAQEAGTFFGYELNDVQILKTSTNNGQFEVGPGNFQLVRLDGNSGGADVREAMAGGANQCLSSQNEIPTEPGNTVGPVVQGLNTRFGEYHGPMKSYTEEYPPDVQTTANSSEIEKDIDSGVITVTDAEGSVCDGSNYDTWECLSYQWSDYVVDQSQPPYDFEPP
;
A
#
# COMPACT_ATOMS: atom_id res chain seq x y z
N MET A 1 -38.44 -89.74 68.61
CA MET A 1 -38.37 -88.38 69.18
C MET A 1 -38.21 -87.38 68.03
N ILE A 2 -38.89 -86.25 68.17
CA ILE A 2 -39.13 -85.10 67.25
C ILE A 2 -37.79 -84.37 66.93
N PRO A 3 -37.62 -83.44 65.96
CA PRO A 3 -37.67 -83.52 64.48
C PRO A 3 -36.56 -82.68 63.75
N SER A 4 -36.69 -82.53 62.42
CA SER A 4 -36.39 -81.34 61.59
C SER A 4 -34.97 -80.73 61.50
N ARG A 5 -34.39 -80.79 60.28
CA ARG A 5 -34.05 -79.58 59.51
C ARG A 5 -33.86 -79.84 58.01
N LEU A 6 -34.62 -79.06 57.25
CA LEU A 6 -34.65 -78.87 55.80
C LEU A 6 -33.37 -78.14 55.34
N LEU A 7 -32.75 -78.57 54.25
CA LEU A 7 -31.93 -77.68 53.42
C LEU A 7 -31.89 -78.18 51.96
N VAL A 8 -32.65 -77.46 51.13
CA VAL A 8 -32.66 -77.50 49.67
C VAL A 8 -31.36 -76.86 49.19
N LEU A 9 -30.61 -77.53 48.29
CA LEU A 9 -29.66 -76.82 47.43
C LEU A 9 -29.82 -77.28 45.98
N SER A 10 -30.12 -76.26 45.19
CA SER A 10 -30.51 -76.21 43.79
C SER A 10 -29.37 -76.59 42.85
N SER A 11 -29.73 -77.27 41.76
CA SER A 11 -28.91 -77.44 40.57
C SER A 11 -28.71 -76.10 39.85
N GLY A 12 -27.46 -75.69 39.70
CA GLY A 12 -27.07 -74.57 38.83
C GLY A 12 -25.83 -74.92 38.00
N ARG A 13 -26.06 -75.38 36.76
CA ARG A 13 -25.06 -75.32 35.69
C ARG A 13 -24.87 -73.85 35.32
N GLY A 14 -23.73 -73.26 35.73
CA GLY A 14 -23.28 -71.93 35.30
C GLY A 14 -22.22 -72.06 34.23
N LEU A 15 -22.48 -71.44 33.08
CA LEU A 15 -21.66 -71.46 31.87
C LEU A 15 -20.24 -70.89 32.06
N SER A 16 -19.30 -71.41 31.27
CA SER A 16 -17.95 -70.88 31.09
C SER A 16 -17.96 -69.38 30.72
N PRO A 17 -17.05 -68.55 31.26
CA PRO A 17 -16.94 -67.16 30.86
C PRO A 17 -16.25 -67.07 29.49
N GLY A 18 -17.00 -66.67 28.47
CA GLY A 18 -16.49 -66.30 27.16
C GLY A 18 -15.95 -64.87 27.13
N CYS A 19 -14.73 -64.72 26.61
CA CYS A 19 -14.06 -63.51 26.12
C CYS A 19 -14.64 -62.12 26.47
N SER A 20 -14.08 -61.45 27.48
CA SER A 20 -14.16 -59.98 27.65
C SER A 20 -12.80 -59.28 27.67
N ARG A 21 -11.71 -59.96 27.24
CA ARG A 21 -10.33 -59.44 27.36
C ARG A 21 -9.83 -58.59 26.18
N GLN A 22 -10.64 -58.35 25.14
CA GLN A 22 -10.22 -57.59 23.95
C GLN A 22 -10.70 -56.12 23.90
N GLN A 23 -11.61 -55.69 24.77
CA GLN A 23 -12.13 -54.31 24.75
C GLN A 23 -11.21 -53.28 25.42
N GLY A 24 -10.32 -53.70 26.32
CA GLY A 24 -9.41 -52.78 27.04
C GLY A 24 -8.22 -52.28 26.21
N VAL A 25 -7.71 -53.11 25.30
CA VAL A 25 -6.53 -52.75 24.47
C VAL A 25 -6.88 -51.71 23.41
N VAL A 26 -8.08 -51.79 22.83
CA VAL A 26 -8.57 -50.81 21.86
C VAL A 26 -8.65 -49.41 22.47
N ALA A 27 -9.09 -49.30 23.73
CA ALA A 27 -9.16 -48.01 24.44
C ALA A 27 -7.78 -47.35 24.59
N VAL A 28 -6.71 -48.13 24.79
CA VAL A 28 -5.33 -47.61 24.88
C VAL A 28 -4.87 -47.05 23.54
N PHE A 29 -5.10 -47.77 22.43
CA PHE A 29 -4.73 -47.29 21.10
C PHE A 29 -5.54 -46.05 20.69
N VAL A 30 -6.83 -46.00 21.03
CA VAL A 30 -7.67 -44.81 20.79
C VAL A 30 -7.17 -43.62 21.61
N ALA A 31 -6.81 -43.80 22.88
CA ALA A 31 -6.26 -42.73 23.72
C ALA A 31 -4.95 -42.18 23.15
N ILE A 32 -4.02 -43.05 22.75
CA ILE A 32 -2.76 -42.63 22.11
C ILE A 32 -3.03 -41.91 20.78
N GLY A 33 -3.94 -42.43 19.96
CA GLY A 33 -4.34 -41.81 18.70
C GLY A 33 -4.95 -40.42 18.89
N MET A 34 -5.81 -40.24 19.89
CA MET A 34 -6.38 -38.93 20.23
C MET A 34 -5.30 -37.94 20.68
N VAL A 35 -4.36 -38.38 21.52
CA VAL A 35 -3.23 -37.53 21.93
C VAL A 35 -2.38 -37.13 20.73
N ALA A 36 -2.10 -38.04 19.81
CA ALA A 36 -1.35 -37.74 18.58
C ALA A 36 -2.08 -36.73 17.69
N LEU A 37 -3.40 -36.88 17.52
CA LEU A 37 -4.22 -35.92 16.76
C LEU A 37 -4.24 -34.54 17.41
N LEU A 38 -4.39 -34.47 18.73
CA LEU A 38 -4.36 -33.20 19.48
C LEU A 38 -2.98 -32.54 19.41
N ALA A 39 -1.89 -33.31 19.46
CA ALA A 39 -0.53 -32.79 19.31
C ALA A 39 -0.31 -32.19 17.91
N MET A 40 -0.76 -32.86 16.85
CA MET A 40 -0.68 -32.33 15.48
C MET A 40 -1.55 -31.10 15.28
N ALA A 41 -2.78 -31.09 15.81
CA ALA A 41 -3.65 -29.93 15.75
C ALA A 41 -3.05 -28.73 16.50
N GLY A 42 -2.48 -28.97 17.67
CA GLY A 42 -1.78 -27.95 18.45
C GLY A 42 -0.59 -27.35 17.71
N LEU A 43 0.25 -28.21 17.12
CA LEU A 43 1.38 -27.77 16.29
C LEU A 43 0.92 -26.92 15.10
N ALA A 44 -0.18 -27.30 14.44
CA ALA A 44 -0.74 -26.54 13.33
C ALA A 44 -1.24 -25.15 13.76
N LEU A 45 -1.83 -25.03 14.95
CA LEU A 45 -2.28 -23.75 15.50
C LEU A 45 -1.10 -22.84 15.85
N ASP A 46 -0.07 -23.35 16.53
CA ASP A 46 1.12 -22.56 16.86
C ASP A 46 1.87 -22.10 15.59
N ALA A 47 2.00 -23.00 14.60
CA ALA A 47 2.61 -22.65 13.32
C ALA A 47 1.81 -21.59 12.55
N GLY A 48 0.48 -21.71 12.54
CA GLY A 48 -0.41 -20.72 11.94
C GLY A 48 -0.30 -19.35 12.62
N HIS A 49 -0.25 -19.32 13.95
CA HIS A 49 -0.05 -18.11 14.75
C HIS A 49 1.29 -17.44 14.44
N LEU A 50 2.38 -18.20 14.40
CA LEU A 50 3.70 -17.71 14.01
C LEU A 50 3.73 -17.14 12.59
N MET A 51 3.16 -17.85 11.62
CA MET A 51 3.13 -17.41 10.22
C MET A 51 2.33 -16.13 10.02
N LEU A 52 1.17 -16.03 10.66
CA LEU A 52 0.32 -14.86 10.61
C LEU A 52 1.02 -13.64 11.21
N ASN A 53 1.68 -13.80 12.37
CA ASN A 53 2.46 -12.72 12.98
C ASN A 53 3.74 -12.39 12.20
N LYS A 54 4.36 -13.35 11.51
CA LYS A 54 5.47 -13.11 10.56
C LYS A 54 5.03 -12.25 9.37
N GLY A 55 3.81 -12.43 8.88
CA GLY A 55 3.22 -11.58 7.84
C GLY A 55 2.96 -10.15 8.35
N ARG A 56 2.33 -10.02 9.52
CA ARG A 56 2.04 -8.71 10.14
C ARG A 56 3.28 -7.87 10.38
N ILE A 57 4.33 -8.44 10.96
CA ILE A 57 5.59 -7.74 11.17
C ILE A 57 6.28 -7.43 9.83
N GLN A 58 6.11 -8.24 8.78
CA GLN A 58 6.63 -7.95 7.44
C GLN A 58 5.96 -6.69 6.86
N ASN A 59 4.62 -6.68 6.79
CA ASN A 59 3.87 -5.53 6.30
C ASN A 59 4.18 -4.26 7.11
N THR A 60 4.37 -4.39 8.42
CA THR A 60 4.76 -3.28 9.30
C THR A 60 6.14 -2.72 8.95
N VAL A 61 7.15 -3.58 8.73
CA VAL A 61 8.49 -3.10 8.34
C VAL A 61 8.53 -2.58 6.90
N ASP A 62 7.72 -3.12 5.99
CA ASP A 62 7.63 -2.65 4.60
C ASP A 62 7.09 -1.21 4.56
N ALA A 63 5.96 -0.96 5.23
CA ALA A 63 5.39 0.37 5.37
C ALA A 63 6.34 1.34 6.09
N ALA A 64 7.02 0.89 7.15
CA ALA A 64 8.00 1.72 7.85
C ALA A 64 9.21 2.06 6.97
N ALA A 65 9.71 1.13 6.15
CA ALA A 65 10.81 1.38 5.22
C ALA A 65 10.40 2.35 4.10
N LEU A 66 9.19 2.20 3.56
CA LEU A 66 8.66 3.12 2.56
C LEU A 66 8.53 4.54 3.11
N ALA A 67 7.92 4.70 4.28
CA ALA A 67 7.77 6.01 4.92
C ALA A 67 9.11 6.68 5.23
N ALA A 68 10.09 5.89 5.68
CA ALA A 68 11.43 6.37 5.96
C ALA A 68 12.16 6.81 4.68
N ALA A 69 12.09 6.02 3.61
CA ALA A 69 12.70 6.37 2.33
C ALA A 69 12.07 7.63 1.73
N LYS A 70 10.74 7.74 1.77
CA LYS A 70 10.04 8.98 1.37
C LYS A 70 10.50 10.18 2.18
N LYS A 71 10.59 10.04 3.51
CA LYS A 71 10.99 11.16 4.35
C LYS A 71 12.45 11.56 4.13
N LEU A 72 13.30 10.56 3.84
CA LEU A 72 14.68 10.79 3.45
C LEU A 72 14.77 11.56 2.12
N ASP A 73 13.97 11.18 1.13
CA ASP A 73 13.89 11.85 -0.18
C ASP A 73 13.43 13.32 -0.03
N GLU A 74 12.39 13.57 0.77
CA GLU A 74 11.86 14.93 1.01
C GLU A 74 12.86 15.85 1.75
N THR A 75 13.57 15.32 2.74
CA THR A 75 14.28 16.17 3.74
C THR A 75 15.79 16.02 3.71
N HIS A 76 16.30 14.96 3.10
CA HIS A 76 17.71 14.56 3.15
C HIS A 76 18.24 14.38 4.59
N ASP A 77 17.33 14.24 5.58
CA ASP A 77 17.64 14.12 6.99
C ASP A 77 17.33 12.72 7.52
N THR A 78 18.38 11.98 7.88
CA THR A 78 18.29 10.63 8.46
C THR A 78 17.53 10.60 9.79
N LEU A 79 17.54 11.68 10.58
CA LEU A 79 16.82 11.75 11.84
C LEU A 79 15.32 11.84 11.60
N ALA A 80 14.89 12.73 10.69
CA ALA A 80 13.50 12.84 10.28
C ALA A 80 13.00 11.51 9.67
N ALA A 81 13.83 10.84 8.86
CA ALA A 81 13.50 9.54 8.29
C ALA A 81 13.38 8.42 9.33
N ASP A 82 14.27 8.34 10.33
CA ASP A 82 14.16 7.37 11.43
C ASP A 82 12.88 7.60 12.25
N GLN A 83 12.55 8.86 12.54
CA GLN A 83 11.32 9.21 13.24
C GLN A 83 10.06 8.79 12.47
N ALA A 84 10.02 9.07 11.16
CA ALA A 84 8.92 8.64 10.29
C ALA A 84 8.77 7.11 10.26
N ALA A 85 9.89 6.38 10.15
CA ALA A 85 9.90 4.92 10.20
C ALA A 85 9.27 4.39 11.49
N ARG A 86 9.68 4.94 12.64
CA ARG A 86 9.21 4.52 13.98
C ARG A 86 7.74 4.87 14.21
N GLN A 87 7.31 6.03 13.72
CA GLN A 87 5.93 6.46 13.80
C GLN A 87 5.01 5.51 13.02
N ILE A 88 5.33 5.21 11.76
CA ILE A 88 4.53 4.30 10.94
C ILE A 88 4.59 2.87 11.49
N PHE A 89 5.76 2.41 11.95
CA PHE A 89 5.87 1.13 12.64
C PHE A 89 4.92 1.06 13.85
N GLN A 90 4.87 2.11 14.67
CA GLN A 90 3.99 2.19 15.84
C GLN A 90 2.51 2.19 15.46
N GLN A 91 2.12 2.99 14.46
CA GLN A 91 0.73 3.06 13.99
C GLN A 91 0.26 1.68 13.49
N ASN A 92 1.09 1.01 12.69
CA ASN A 92 0.79 -0.31 12.15
C ASN A 92 0.79 -1.40 13.21
N ALA A 93 1.71 -1.34 14.18
CA ALA A 93 1.69 -2.22 15.33
C ALA A 93 0.39 -2.09 16.13
N ASN A 94 -0.13 -0.87 16.29
CA ASN A 94 -1.41 -0.59 16.97
C ASN A 94 -2.65 -0.85 16.11
N GLY A 95 -2.49 -1.26 14.85
CA GLY A 95 -3.58 -1.57 13.94
C GLY A 95 -4.45 -2.74 14.43
N ALA A 96 -5.70 -2.77 13.97
CA ALA A 96 -6.63 -3.83 14.35
C ALA A 96 -6.07 -5.22 14.03
N GLY A 97 -6.05 -6.10 15.05
CA GLY A 97 -5.49 -7.44 14.94
C GLY A 97 -4.01 -7.56 15.31
N ASN A 98 -3.24 -6.46 15.36
CA ASN A 98 -1.80 -6.49 15.63
C ASN A 98 -1.44 -6.36 17.13
N GLY A 99 -2.37 -6.63 18.05
CA GLY A 99 -2.18 -6.42 19.49
C GLY A 99 -0.89 -7.03 20.06
N GLU A 100 -0.52 -8.25 19.66
CA GLU A 100 0.73 -8.87 20.12
C GLU A 100 1.99 -8.13 19.63
N LEU A 101 1.93 -7.55 18.44
CA LEU A 101 3.01 -6.71 17.90
C LEU A 101 3.05 -5.34 18.60
N ALA A 102 1.89 -4.74 18.90
CA ALA A 102 1.80 -3.53 19.72
C ALA A 102 2.41 -3.73 21.10
N ASP A 103 2.06 -4.83 21.77
CA ASP A 103 2.57 -5.17 23.10
C ASP A 103 4.08 -5.44 23.07
N ALA A 104 4.56 -6.18 22.06
CA ALA A 104 5.99 -6.45 21.90
C ALA A 104 6.81 -5.19 21.58
N TYR A 105 6.22 -4.22 20.86
CA TYR A 105 6.86 -2.94 20.54
C TYR A 105 6.82 -1.93 21.68
N ASN A 106 5.66 -1.79 22.34
CA ASN A 106 5.42 -0.90 23.46
C ASN A 106 6.04 0.50 23.28
N GLY A 107 5.75 1.14 22.14
CA GLY A 107 6.30 2.46 21.80
C GLY A 107 7.83 2.51 21.69
N GLY A 108 8.48 1.38 21.39
CA GLY A 108 9.94 1.23 21.33
C GLY A 108 10.59 0.84 22.66
N ALA A 109 9.83 0.63 23.73
CA ALA A 109 10.33 0.19 25.04
C ALA A 109 10.12 -1.31 25.31
N GLY A 110 9.55 -2.05 24.36
CA GLY A 110 9.28 -3.49 24.49
C GLY A 110 10.47 -4.38 24.09
N ASP A 111 10.19 -5.67 23.95
CA ASP A 111 11.20 -6.71 23.70
C ASP A 111 11.66 -6.77 22.23
N ILE A 112 10.82 -6.31 21.30
CA ILE A 112 11.17 -6.25 19.88
C ILE A 112 12.14 -5.09 19.63
N SER A 113 13.23 -5.35 18.91
CA SER A 113 14.21 -4.34 18.54
C SER A 113 13.98 -3.89 17.10
N VAL A 114 13.58 -2.63 16.94
CA VAL A 114 13.41 -1.96 15.64
C VAL A 114 14.60 -1.06 15.35
N THR A 115 15.29 -1.36 14.25
CA THR A 115 16.48 -0.61 13.79
C THR A 115 16.26 -0.10 12.38
N VAL A 116 16.58 1.18 12.18
CA VAL A 116 16.54 1.86 10.88
C VAL A 116 17.98 2.11 10.44
N GLN A 117 18.29 1.80 9.19
CA GLN A 117 19.65 1.87 8.64
C GLN A 117 19.62 2.54 7.28
N PHE A 118 20.65 3.32 6.98
CA PHE A 118 20.74 4.10 5.74
C PHE A 118 21.95 3.64 4.91
N SER A 119 21.82 3.65 3.58
CA SER A 119 22.87 3.23 2.64
C SER A 119 22.81 4.09 1.38
N SER A 120 23.96 4.39 0.76
CA SER A 120 24.02 5.06 -0.55
C SER A 120 23.80 4.10 -1.73
N SER A 121 23.80 2.79 -1.50
CA SER A 121 23.55 1.78 -2.54
C SER A 121 22.64 0.65 -2.06
N LEU A 122 21.83 0.10 -2.97
CA LEU A 122 21.00 -1.07 -2.72
C LEU A 122 21.81 -2.37 -2.72
N TYR A 123 22.74 -2.49 -3.67
CA TYR A 123 23.55 -3.69 -3.87
C TYR A 123 25.04 -3.34 -4.01
N PRO A 124 25.88 -3.61 -2.99
CA PRO A 124 25.52 -4.15 -1.68
C PRO A 124 24.94 -3.07 -0.74
N PHE A 125 23.88 -3.40 0.01
CA PHE A 125 23.38 -2.51 1.07
C PHE A 125 24.43 -2.38 2.20
N ALA A 126 24.97 -1.18 2.38
CA ALA A 126 26.02 -0.87 3.33
C ALA A 126 25.54 0.14 4.39
N PRO A 127 25.15 -0.30 5.60
CA PRO A 127 24.65 0.59 6.65
C PRO A 127 25.66 1.69 7.02
N GLY A 128 25.16 2.93 7.15
CA GLY A 128 25.95 4.09 7.57
C GLY A 128 26.75 4.76 6.44
N THR A 129 26.54 4.35 5.18
CA THR A 129 27.23 4.92 4.02
C THR A 129 26.46 6.02 3.29
N TYR A 130 25.24 6.33 3.74
CA TYR A 130 24.46 7.45 3.20
C TYR A 130 25.12 8.78 3.60
N ASP A 131 25.37 9.63 2.60
CA ASP A 131 25.86 10.98 2.78
C ASP A 131 25.03 11.92 1.91
N PRO A 132 24.18 12.79 2.51
CA PRO A 132 23.33 13.70 1.75
C PRO A 132 24.13 14.73 0.93
N GLY A 133 25.42 14.92 1.22
CA GLY A 133 26.31 15.79 0.44
C GLY A 133 26.90 15.14 -0.82
N VAL A 134 26.77 13.81 -0.98
CA VAL A 134 27.33 13.06 -2.11
C VAL A 134 26.23 12.37 -2.92
N THR A 135 25.26 11.76 -2.25
CA THR A 135 24.12 11.08 -2.85
C THR A 135 22.84 11.62 -2.21
N PRO A 136 22.09 12.51 -2.89
CA PRO A 136 20.81 13.00 -2.35
C PRO A 136 19.84 11.83 -2.14
N ASP A 137 19.85 10.90 -3.09
CA ASP A 137 19.06 9.67 -3.08
C ASP A 137 19.67 8.60 -2.17
N GLY A 138 18.89 8.09 -1.21
CA GLY A 138 19.35 7.11 -0.23
C GLY A 138 18.41 5.91 -0.07
N TYR A 139 18.99 4.78 0.32
CA TYR A 139 18.25 3.56 0.64
C TYR A 139 18.08 3.44 2.15
N VAL A 140 16.88 3.06 2.58
CA VAL A 140 16.54 2.83 3.98
C VAL A 140 16.17 1.38 4.20
N ARG A 141 16.78 0.76 5.21
CA ARG A 141 16.43 -0.58 5.69
C ARG A 141 15.86 -0.51 7.09
N VAL A 142 14.64 -1.03 7.26
CA VAL A 142 14.02 -1.24 8.58
C VAL A 142 14.09 -2.70 8.94
N ARG A 143 14.59 -3.02 10.13
CA ARG A 143 14.64 -4.38 10.67
C ARG A 143 13.94 -4.43 12.01
N ALA A 144 13.04 -5.37 12.16
CA ALA A 144 12.42 -5.72 13.43
C ALA A 144 12.87 -7.12 13.84
N THR A 145 13.56 -7.22 14.98
CA THR A 145 14.17 -8.45 15.48
C THR A 145 13.68 -8.76 16.89
N ASN A 146 13.83 -10.01 17.33
CA ASN A 146 13.39 -10.46 18.66
C ASN A 146 11.88 -10.36 18.90
N PHE A 147 11.05 -10.51 17.85
CA PHE A 147 9.61 -10.60 18.08
C PHE A 147 9.26 -11.99 18.63
N SER A 148 9.06 -12.07 19.95
CA SER A 148 8.81 -13.30 20.68
C SER A 148 7.34 -13.43 21.03
N MET A 149 6.76 -14.61 20.78
CA MET A 149 5.37 -14.92 21.08
C MET A 149 5.29 -16.20 21.91
N PRO A 150 4.33 -16.28 22.85
CA PRO A 150 4.11 -17.51 23.61
C PRO A 150 3.61 -18.61 22.69
N SER A 151 4.15 -19.81 22.85
CA SER A 151 3.58 -21.01 22.25
C SER A 151 2.44 -21.56 23.11
N TRP A 152 1.41 -22.12 22.49
CA TRP A 152 0.31 -22.74 23.23
C TRP A 152 0.50 -24.25 23.38
N PHE A 153 0.54 -25.01 22.28
CA PHE A 153 0.53 -26.47 22.33
C PHE A 153 1.92 -27.08 22.25
N ILE A 154 2.84 -26.48 21.48
CA ILE A 154 4.24 -26.91 21.39
C ILE A 154 4.98 -26.71 22.73
N SER A 155 4.40 -25.92 23.65
CA SER A 155 4.85 -25.82 25.04
C SER A 155 4.89 -27.17 25.75
N LEU A 156 4.02 -28.10 25.37
CA LEU A 156 4.01 -29.48 25.89
C LEU A 156 5.26 -30.27 25.48
N LEU A 157 5.93 -29.87 24.40
CA LEU A 157 7.20 -30.42 23.94
C LEU A 157 8.42 -29.67 24.51
N GLY A 158 8.20 -28.72 25.42
CA GLY A 158 9.25 -27.94 26.08
C GLY A 158 9.69 -26.68 25.34
N ILE A 159 9.00 -26.29 24.26
CA ILE A 159 9.24 -25.03 23.54
C ILE A 159 8.21 -24.03 24.02
N SER A 160 8.59 -23.07 24.88
CA SER A 160 7.64 -22.14 25.52
C SER A 160 7.39 -20.84 24.75
N SER A 161 8.20 -20.55 23.74
CA SER A 161 8.05 -19.37 22.89
C SER A 161 8.61 -19.62 21.49
N MET A 162 8.12 -18.83 20.53
CA MET A 162 8.62 -18.78 19.16
C MET A 162 9.06 -17.35 18.85
N THR A 163 10.20 -17.20 18.20
CA THR A 163 10.74 -15.90 17.81
C THR A 163 10.76 -15.74 16.30
N THR A 164 10.48 -14.52 15.84
CA THR A 164 10.53 -14.17 14.41
C THR A 164 11.15 -12.79 14.21
N GLN A 165 11.45 -12.48 12.95
CA GLN A 165 12.05 -11.22 12.54
C GLN A 165 11.58 -10.85 11.13
N ALA A 166 11.68 -9.57 10.80
CA ALA A 166 11.44 -9.05 9.46
C ALA A 166 12.45 -7.95 9.10
N SER A 167 12.64 -7.78 7.81
CA SER A 167 13.45 -6.72 7.23
C SER A 167 12.82 -6.27 5.93
N ALA A 168 12.86 -4.97 5.68
CA ALA A 168 12.44 -4.35 4.43
C ALA A 168 13.49 -3.31 4.01
N VAL A 169 13.64 -3.12 2.71
CA VAL A 169 14.49 -2.06 2.14
C VAL A 169 13.65 -1.27 1.16
N SER A 170 13.65 0.05 1.30
CA SER A 170 13.08 0.98 0.33
C SER A 170 14.16 1.95 -0.14
N GLY A 171 14.02 2.45 -1.36
CA GLY A 171 14.94 3.39 -1.99
C GLY A 171 14.23 4.67 -2.43
N PRO A 172 14.96 5.58 -3.09
CA PRO A 172 14.34 6.70 -3.78
C PRO A 172 13.31 6.18 -4.79
N SER A 173 12.31 7.00 -5.10
CA SER A 173 11.49 6.78 -6.30
C SER A 173 12.44 6.64 -7.50
N PRO A 174 12.17 5.75 -8.47
CA PRO A 174 13.04 5.60 -9.63
C PRO A 174 13.26 6.97 -10.26
N THR A 175 14.50 7.45 -10.22
CA THR A 175 14.87 8.69 -10.90
C THR A 175 14.75 8.43 -12.38
N PHE A 176 13.86 9.17 -13.06
CA PHE A 176 13.77 9.15 -14.51
C PHE A 176 15.12 9.66 -15.06
N THR A 177 16.02 8.75 -15.43
CA THR A 177 17.22 9.18 -16.13
C THR A 177 16.87 9.43 -17.59
N LEU A 178 17.64 10.29 -18.27
CA LEU A 178 17.39 10.63 -19.68
C LEU A 178 17.38 9.38 -20.60
N ASP A 179 17.97 8.28 -20.17
CA ASP A 179 18.07 7.01 -20.91
C ASP A 179 16.95 6.01 -20.54
N ASP A 180 16.15 6.28 -19.51
CA ASP A 180 15.05 5.40 -19.09
C ASP A 180 13.80 5.62 -19.95
N GLN A 181 13.12 4.51 -20.26
CA GLN A 181 11.83 4.55 -20.94
C GLN A 181 10.70 4.66 -19.91
N VAL A 182 9.84 5.66 -20.06
CA VAL A 182 8.62 5.87 -19.27
C VAL A 182 7.42 5.45 -20.08
N CYS A 183 6.64 4.52 -19.54
CA CYS A 183 5.42 4.01 -20.17
C CYS A 183 4.18 4.55 -19.42
N ASP A 184 2.99 4.22 -19.94
CA ASP A 184 1.69 4.58 -19.33
C ASP A 184 1.56 6.09 -19.06
N LEU A 185 1.89 6.86 -20.10
CA LEU A 185 1.89 8.32 -20.04
C LEU A 185 0.50 8.86 -20.36
N ALA A 186 0.03 9.81 -19.56
CA ALA A 186 -1.10 10.63 -19.96
C ALA A 186 -0.69 11.51 -21.16
N PRO A 187 -1.54 11.67 -22.20
CA PRO A 187 -1.23 12.42 -23.42
C PRO A 187 -1.28 13.95 -23.20
N MET A 188 -0.63 14.44 -22.15
CA MET A 188 -0.55 15.85 -21.76
C MET A 188 0.90 16.30 -21.64
N MET A 189 1.13 17.60 -21.83
CA MET A 189 2.44 18.23 -21.67
C MET A 189 2.34 19.52 -20.88
N VAL A 190 3.40 19.87 -20.16
CA VAL A 190 3.55 21.20 -19.56
C VAL A 190 4.90 21.78 -19.97
N CYS A 191 4.97 23.09 -20.14
CA CYS A 191 6.17 23.76 -20.63
C CYS A 191 7.14 24.09 -19.49
N GLY A 192 8.27 23.39 -19.45
CA GLY A 192 9.36 23.75 -18.57
C GLY A 192 10.12 24.99 -19.04
N ALA A 193 10.66 25.76 -18.09
CA ALA A 193 11.64 26.81 -18.33
C ALA A 193 13.05 26.22 -18.55
N GLN A 194 13.77 26.70 -19.57
CA GLN A 194 15.08 26.17 -19.96
C GLN A 194 16.18 26.29 -18.88
N GLU A 195 16.07 27.25 -17.96
CA GLU A 195 17.13 27.60 -17.00
C GLU A 195 16.60 27.62 -15.54
N ALA A 196 15.81 26.60 -15.16
CA ALA A 196 15.02 26.66 -13.93
C ALA A 196 15.29 25.56 -12.91
N GLY A 197 16.49 24.97 -12.95
CA GLY A 197 16.93 23.97 -11.97
C GLY A 197 16.11 22.68 -12.04
N THR A 198 15.96 22.02 -10.89
CA THR A 198 15.47 20.63 -10.77
C THR A 198 13.99 20.44 -11.13
N PHE A 199 13.19 21.49 -11.07
CA PHE A 199 11.74 21.42 -11.30
C PHE A 199 11.29 22.13 -12.57
N PHE A 200 12.21 22.43 -13.50
CA PHE A 200 11.87 23.04 -14.79
C PHE A 200 11.02 24.33 -14.68
N GLY A 201 11.16 25.09 -13.58
CA GLY A 201 10.44 26.36 -13.37
C GLY A 201 9.17 26.24 -12.56
N TYR A 202 8.82 25.04 -12.13
CA TYR A 202 7.73 24.81 -11.19
C TYR A 202 8.22 24.88 -9.75
N GLU A 203 7.35 25.37 -8.87
CA GLU A 203 7.54 25.30 -7.43
C GLU A 203 6.64 24.18 -6.87
N LEU A 204 7.13 23.51 -5.84
CA LEU A 204 6.34 22.50 -5.14
C LEU A 204 5.09 23.16 -4.56
N ASN A 205 3.93 22.48 -4.66
CA ASN A 205 2.63 22.95 -4.18
C ASN A 205 2.04 24.17 -4.91
N ASP A 206 2.60 24.57 -6.05
CA ASP A 206 2.01 25.61 -6.90
C ASP A 206 1.00 25.01 -7.90
N VAL A 207 -0.18 25.63 -8.01
CA VAL A 207 -1.27 25.11 -8.83
C VAL A 207 -1.13 25.62 -10.27
N GLN A 208 -0.94 24.68 -11.18
CA GLN A 208 -0.85 24.95 -12.62
C GLN A 208 -2.17 24.67 -13.32
N ILE A 209 -2.60 25.62 -14.17
CA ILE A 209 -3.77 25.41 -15.01
C ILE A 209 -3.35 24.82 -16.35
N LEU A 210 -3.86 23.63 -16.63
CA LEU A 210 -3.80 23.05 -17.96
C LEU A 210 -4.92 23.63 -18.84
N LYS A 211 -4.57 23.92 -20.08
CA LYS A 211 -5.42 24.73 -20.96
C LYS A 211 -6.71 24.03 -21.38
N THR A 212 -7.85 24.66 -21.09
CA THR A 212 -9.19 24.17 -21.48
C THR A 212 -9.92 25.08 -22.48
N SER A 213 -9.38 26.25 -22.85
CA SER A 213 -10.09 27.25 -23.66
C SER A 213 -9.19 28.03 -24.63
N THR A 214 -9.80 28.57 -25.69
CA THR A 214 -9.13 29.33 -26.77
C THR A 214 -9.00 30.83 -26.52
N ASN A 215 -9.62 31.37 -25.47
CA ASN A 215 -9.78 32.82 -25.34
C ASN A 215 -8.56 33.48 -24.68
N ASN A 216 -7.94 34.43 -25.42
CA ASN A 216 -7.04 35.50 -24.96
C ASN A 216 -5.70 35.11 -24.29
N GLY A 217 -4.68 34.75 -25.07
CA GLY A 217 -3.30 34.83 -24.57
C GLY A 217 -2.22 34.56 -25.61
N GLN A 218 -1.03 35.10 -25.37
CA GLN A 218 0.22 34.62 -25.97
C GLN A 218 0.59 33.34 -25.22
N PHE A 219 0.70 32.23 -25.93
CA PHE A 219 0.90 30.93 -25.31
C PHE A 219 2.15 30.25 -25.86
N GLU A 220 2.91 29.64 -24.97
CA GLU A 220 4.27 29.13 -25.20
C GLU A 220 4.33 28.06 -26.31
N VAL A 221 3.27 27.26 -26.47
CA VAL A 221 3.18 26.19 -27.50
C VAL A 221 2.44 26.63 -28.77
N GLY A 222 2.00 27.89 -28.84
CA GLY A 222 1.33 28.46 -30.02
C GLY A 222 -0.21 28.30 -30.08
N PRO A 223 -0.85 28.92 -31.07
CA PRO A 223 -2.30 28.99 -31.19
C PRO A 223 -2.91 27.61 -31.53
N GLY A 224 -4.07 27.30 -30.94
CA GLY A 224 -4.81 26.06 -31.19
C GLY A 224 -4.27 24.83 -30.44
N ASN A 225 -3.18 24.96 -29.69
CA ASN A 225 -2.64 23.91 -28.84
C ASN A 225 -3.26 23.99 -27.42
N PHE A 226 -3.64 22.85 -26.86
CA PHE A 226 -4.26 22.68 -25.54
C PHE A 226 -3.39 21.80 -24.61
N GLN A 227 -2.07 21.83 -24.80
CA GLN A 227 -1.12 21.03 -24.00
C GLN A 227 -1.33 19.51 -24.14
N LEU A 228 -1.86 19.09 -25.28
CA LEU A 228 -2.04 17.68 -25.60
C LEU A 228 -0.94 17.22 -26.54
N VAL A 229 -0.52 15.97 -26.36
CA VAL A 229 0.47 15.30 -27.21
C VAL A 229 -0.12 14.04 -27.82
N ARG A 230 0.43 13.65 -28.97
CA ARG A 230 0.05 12.42 -29.65
C ARG A 230 0.91 11.27 -29.16
N LEU A 231 0.29 10.31 -28.47
CA LEU A 231 0.92 9.05 -28.13
C LEU A 231 0.56 7.98 -29.17
N ASP A 232 1.48 7.07 -29.48
CA ASP A 232 1.30 5.96 -30.44
C ASP A 232 0.86 6.36 -31.86
N GLY A 233 1.15 7.60 -32.26
CA GLY A 233 0.72 8.12 -33.57
C GLY A 233 -0.78 8.42 -33.66
N ASN A 234 -1.50 8.35 -32.54
CA ASN A 234 -2.90 8.72 -32.39
C ASN A 234 -3.15 10.16 -32.80
N SER A 235 -4.33 10.46 -33.35
CA SER A 235 -4.71 11.80 -33.75
C SER A 235 -6.21 12.05 -33.71
N GLY A 236 -6.60 13.26 -33.33
CA GLY A 236 -7.99 13.65 -33.20
C GLY A 236 -8.59 13.31 -31.84
N GLY A 237 -9.75 13.90 -31.56
CA GLY A 237 -10.38 13.81 -30.25
C GLY A 237 -10.76 12.39 -29.82
N ALA A 238 -11.10 11.49 -30.76
CA ALA A 238 -11.46 10.12 -30.41
C ALA A 238 -10.28 9.37 -29.79
N ASP A 239 -9.11 9.45 -30.42
CA ASP A 239 -7.92 8.78 -29.93
C ASP A 239 -7.38 9.46 -28.65
N VAL A 240 -7.49 10.80 -28.54
CA VAL A 240 -7.17 11.50 -27.28
C VAL A 240 -8.04 11.01 -26.13
N ARG A 241 -9.33 10.77 -26.36
CA ARG A 241 -10.23 10.25 -25.33
C ARG A 241 -9.81 8.87 -24.84
N GLU A 242 -9.47 7.97 -25.75
CA GLU A 242 -9.03 6.62 -25.41
C GLU A 242 -7.66 6.66 -24.73
N ALA A 243 -6.73 7.49 -25.22
CA ALA A 243 -5.44 7.70 -24.59
C ALA A 243 -5.55 8.28 -23.16
N MET A 244 -6.44 9.25 -22.93
CA MET A 244 -6.71 9.80 -21.59
C MET A 244 -7.35 8.78 -20.63
N ALA A 245 -8.04 7.78 -21.15
CA ALA A 245 -8.60 6.68 -20.38
C ALA A 245 -7.56 5.58 -20.05
N GLY A 246 -6.32 5.70 -20.54
CA GLY A 246 -5.25 4.70 -20.36
C GLY A 246 -5.06 3.76 -21.56
N GLY A 247 -5.69 4.03 -22.70
CA GLY A 247 -5.54 3.22 -23.92
C GLY A 247 -4.25 3.47 -24.72
N ALA A 248 -3.45 4.47 -24.33
CA ALA A 248 -2.15 4.71 -24.95
C ALA A 248 -1.09 3.79 -24.33
N ASN A 249 -0.33 3.08 -25.17
CA ASN A 249 0.69 2.14 -24.75
C ASN A 249 2.04 2.48 -25.39
N GLN A 250 2.42 3.77 -25.27
CA GLN A 250 3.71 4.26 -25.73
C GLN A 250 4.68 4.40 -24.56
N CYS A 251 5.87 3.82 -24.70
CA CYS A 251 7.00 4.15 -23.85
C CYS A 251 7.88 5.21 -24.52
N LEU A 252 8.23 6.26 -23.79
CA LEU A 252 9.00 7.40 -24.26
C LEU A 252 10.29 7.57 -23.45
N SER A 253 11.34 8.01 -24.12
CA SER A 253 12.62 8.41 -23.54
C SER A 253 12.92 9.86 -23.93
N SER A 254 13.98 10.46 -23.37
CA SER A 254 14.39 11.83 -23.72
C SER A 254 14.75 12.02 -25.21
N GLN A 255 14.95 10.93 -25.96
CA GLN A 255 15.29 10.97 -27.38
C GLN A 255 14.08 10.92 -28.31
N ASN A 256 12.87 10.75 -27.78
CA ASN A 256 11.66 10.71 -28.59
C ASN A 256 11.14 12.12 -28.88
N GLU A 257 10.90 12.41 -30.16
CA GLU A 257 10.11 13.57 -30.57
C GLU A 257 8.63 13.20 -30.55
N ILE A 258 7.82 13.98 -29.82
CA ILE A 258 6.39 13.73 -29.68
C ILE A 258 5.64 14.90 -30.33
N PRO A 259 4.80 14.65 -31.36
CA PRO A 259 4.03 15.72 -31.96
C PRO A 259 2.92 16.17 -31.03
N THR A 260 2.65 17.48 -31.04
CA THR A 260 1.50 18.04 -30.33
C THR A 260 0.19 17.70 -31.02
N GLU A 261 -0.90 17.67 -30.26
CA GLU A 261 -2.27 17.49 -30.75
C GLU A 261 -3.03 18.83 -30.69
N PRO A 262 -2.97 19.65 -31.76
CA PRO A 262 -3.74 20.87 -31.84
C PRO A 262 -5.21 20.58 -32.17
N GLY A 263 -6.11 21.41 -31.66
CA GLY A 263 -7.56 21.28 -31.88
C GLY A 263 -8.33 21.28 -30.56
N ASN A 264 -9.55 21.81 -30.60
CA ASN A 264 -10.39 21.86 -29.41
C ASN A 264 -11.02 20.47 -29.16
N THR A 265 -10.41 19.71 -28.26
CA THR A 265 -10.81 18.34 -27.87
C THR A 265 -11.25 18.25 -26.41
N VAL A 266 -11.72 19.36 -25.81
CA VAL A 266 -12.15 19.42 -24.40
C VAL A 266 -13.15 18.32 -24.04
N GLY A 267 -14.18 18.13 -24.86
CA GLY A 267 -15.20 17.09 -24.62
C GLY A 267 -14.60 15.68 -24.58
N PRO A 268 -13.86 15.25 -25.62
CA PRO A 268 -13.16 13.97 -25.60
C PRO A 268 -12.15 13.79 -24.46
N VAL A 269 -11.37 14.82 -24.11
CA VAL A 269 -10.42 14.79 -22.97
C VAL A 269 -11.16 14.51 -21.67
N VAL A 270 -12.21 15.27 -21.38
CA VAL A 270 -13.03 15.09 -20.16
C VAL A 270 -13.67 13.69 -20.14
N GLN A 271 -14.20 13.22 -21.27
CA GLN A 271 -14.79 11.87 -21.36
C GLN A 271 -13.78 10.77 -21.03
N GLY A 272 -12.53 10.89 -21.48
CA GLY A 272 -11.48 9.91 -21.20
C GLY A 272 -11.02 9.98 -19.76
N LEU A 273 -10.69 11.19 -19.28
CA LEU A 273 -10.23 11.42 -17.92
C LEU A 273 -11.25 10.97 -16.86
N ASN A 274 -12.54 11.23 -17.09
CA ASN A 274 -13.62 10.85 -16.16
C ASN A 274 -13.73 9.33 -15.94
N THR A 275 -13.29 8.49 -16.89
CA THR A 275 -13.29 7.04 -16.69
C THR A 275 -12.41 6.61 -15.52
N ARG A 276 -11.31 7.33 -15.28
CA ARG A 276 -10.41 7.12 -14.13
C ARG A 276 -11.09 7.39 -12.79
N PHE A 277 -12.15 8.20 -12.78
CA PHE A 277 -12.98 8.48 -11.61
C PHE A 277 -14.26 7.62 -11.57
N GLY A 278 -14.38 6.62 -12.43
CA GLY A 278 -15.57 5.76 -12.52
C GLY A 278 -16.77 6.41 -13.20
N GLU A 279 -16.57 7.55 -13.87
CA GLU A 279 -17.61 8.30 -14.56
C GLU A 279 -17.58 8.05 -16.06
N TYR A 280 -18.51 7.22 -16.55
CA TYR A 280 -18.56 6.84 -17.96
C TYR A 280 -19.68 7.57 -18.70
N HIS A 281 -19.30 8.42 -19.65
CA HIS A 281 -20.23 9.24 -20.43
C HIS A 281 -19.98 9.12 -21.94
N GLY A 282 -21.00 9.46 -22.72
CA GLY A 282 -20.91 9.46 -24.19
C GLY A 282 -20.41 8.12 -24.75
N PRO A 283 -19.41 8.13 -25.64
CA PRO A 283 -18.80 6.93 -26.20
C PRO A 283 -18.09 6.00 -25.19
N MET A 284 -17.77 6.46 -23.98
CA MET A 284 -17.06 5.65 -22.97
C MET A 284 -17.97 4.70 -22.19
N LYS A 285 -19.29 4.79 -22.33
CA LYS A 285 -20.27 4.02 -21.54
C LYS A 285 -20.09 2.50 -21.57
N SER A 286 -19.54 1.96 -22.66
CA SER A 286 -19.34 0.52 -22.86
C SER A 286 -17.94 0.03 -22.48
N TYR A 287 -17.05 0.93 -22.02
CA TYR A 287 -15.64 0.63 -21.79
C TYR A 287 -15.28 0.46 -20.31
N THR A 288 -16.25 0.17 -19.45
CA THR A 288 -16.02 0.03 -17.99
C THR A 288 -15.06 -1.10 -17.63
N GLU A 289 -15.00 -2.15 -18.45
CA GLU A 289 -14.08 -3.28 -18.25
C GLU A 289 -12.71 -3.04 -18.90
N GLU A 290 -12.64 -2.25 -19.96
CA GLU A 290 -11.41 -1.97 -20.70
C GLU A 290 -10.60 -0.83 -20.07
N TYR A 291 -11.29 0.17 -19.54
CA TYR A 291 -10.73 1.29 -18.81
C TYR A 291 -11.34 1.32 -17.41
N PRO A 292 -10.95 0.41 -16.50
CA PRO A 292 -11.45 0.42 -15.13
C PRO A 292 -11.03 1.73 -14.42
N PRO A 293 -11.79 2.16 -13.40
CA PRO A 293 -11.44 3.35 -12.64
C PRO A 293 -10.13 3.16 -11.87
N ASP A 294 -9.48 4.28 -11.54
CA ASP A 294 -8.38 4.29 -10.59
C ASP A 294 -8.86 3.82 -9.22
N VAL A 295 -7.92 3.37 -8.40
CA VAL A 295 -8.18 2.93 -7.03
C VAL A 295 -8.83 4.04 -6.20
N GLN A 296 -8.32 5.27 -6.36
CA GLN A 296 -8.83 6.46 -5.69
C GLN A 296 -9.60 7.32 -6.68
N THR A 297 -10.92 7.18 -6.65
CA THR A 297 -11.84 7.94 -7.52
C THR A 297 -12.42 9.17 -6.84
N THR A 298 -12.08 9.43 -5.58
CA THR A 298 -12.62 10.58 -4.84
C THR A 298 -11.98 11.86 -5.36
N ALA A 299 -12.80 12.70 -6.01
CA ALA A 299 -12.40 14.03 -6.42
C ALA A 299 -12.90 15.07 -5.41
N ASN A 300 -12.24 16.23 -5.37
CA ASN A 300 -12.73 17.36 -4.60
C ASN A 300 -14.10 17.82 -5.15
N SER A 301 -15.10 17.95 -4.28
CA SER A 301 -16.43 18.41 -4.69
C SER A 301 -16.48 19.90 -5.04
N SER A 302 -15.50 20.66 -4.55
CA SER A 302 -15.41 22.09 -4.73
C SER A 302 -14.64 22.47 -6.00
N GLU A 303 -15.24 23.34 -6.80
CA GLU A 303 -14.62 23.86 -8.02
C GLU A 303 -13.43 24.77 -7.67
N ILE A 304 -12.30 24.51 -8.33
CA ILE A 304 -11.11 25.35 -8.26
C ILE A 304 -11.20 26.37 -9.40
N GLU A 305 -11.32 27.64 -9.06
CA GLU A 305 -11.36 28.75 -10.00
C GLU A 305 -10.02 29.50 -9.99
N LYS A 306 -9.58 30.00 -11.15
CA LYS A 306 -8.47 30.96 -11.22
C LYS A 306 -8.92 32.21 -11.96
N ASP A 307 -8.75 33.33 -11.29
CA ASP A 307 -8.90 34.62 -11.90
C ASP A 307 -7.72 34.87 -12.85
N ILE A 308 -8.03 35.00 -14.15
CA ILE A 308 -7.01 35.09 -15.21
C ILE A 308 -6.24 36.42 -15.15
N ASP A 309 -6.85 37.47 -14.59
CA ASP A 309 -6.28 38.82 -14.56
C ASP A 309 -5.33 39.02 -13.36
N SER A 310 -5.70 38.47 -12.21
CA SER A 310 -4.94 38.55 -10.96
C SER A 310 -4.05 37.33 -10.70
N GLY A 311 -4.30 36.22 -11.39
CA GLY A 311 -3.62 34.95 -11.17
C GLY A 311 -4.01 34.24 -9.87
N VAL A 312 -4.92 34.82 -9.09
CA VAL A 312 -5.39 34.27 -7.81
C VAL A 312 -6.24 33.05 -8.06
N ILE A 313 -5.98 32.00 -7.29
CA ILE A 313 -6.74 30.75 -7.32
C ILE A 313 -7.64 30.72 -6.09
N THR A 314 -8.89 30.34 -6.29
CA THR A 314 -9.93 30.30 -5.26
C THR A 314 -10.66 28.98 -5.30
N VAL A 315 -10.98 28.45 -4.13
CA VAL A 315 -11.86 27.28 -3.97
C VAL A 315 -13.06 27.69 -3.14
N THR A 316 -14.26 27.33 -3.58
CA THR A 316 -15.48 27.55 -2.80
C THR A 316 -15.97 26.23 -2.23
N ASP A 317 -16.04 26.11 -0.91
CA ASP A 317 -16.58 24.92 -0.24
C ASP A 317 -18.09 24.74 -0.53
N ALA A 318 -18.66 23.61 -0.11
CA ALA A 318 -20.08 23.33 -0.31
C ALA A 318 -21.00 24.28 0.48
N GLU A 319 -20.47 24.94 1.50
CA GLU A 319 -21.12 25.92 2.37
C GLU A 319 -21.01 27.37 1.87
N GLY A 320 -20.24 27.61 0.80
CA GLY A 320 -20.01 28.92 0.17
C GLY A 320 -18.84 29.73 0.75
N SER A 321 -18.01 29.15 1.61
CA SER A 321 -16.76 29.78 2.08
C SER A 321 -15.71 29.75 0.97
N VAL A 322 -15.05 30.88 0.75
CA VAL A 322 -13.99 31.02 -0.25
C VAL A 322 -12.64 30.90 0.42
N CYS A 323 -11.80 30.06 -0.17
CA CYS A 323 -10.42 29.83 0.27
C CYS A 323 -9.50 30.31 -0.83
N ASP A 324 -8.60 31.23 -0.48
CA ASP A 324 -7.68 31.89 -1.40
C ASP A 324 -6.23 31.76 -0.93
N GLY A 325 -5.28 32.02 -1.83
CA GLY A 325 -3.86 32.01 -1.51
C GLY A 325 -2.99 31.29 -2.55
N SER A 326 -1.69 31.26 -2.26
CA SER A 326 -0.65 30.67 -3.13
C SER A 326 -0.13 29.32 -2.64
N ASN A 327 -0.64 28.79 -1.51
CA ASN A 327 -0.16 27.53 -0.93
C ASN A 327 -1.34 26.60 -0.63
N TYR A 328 -1.52 25.63 -1.53
CA TYR A 328 -2.65 24.70 -1.55
C TYR A 328 -2.68 23.74 -0.35
N ASP A 329 -1.53 23.43 0.27
CA ASP A 329 -1.45 22.57 1.47
C ASP A 329 -2.13 23.18 2.70
N THR A 330 -2.45 24.47 2.66
CA THR A 330 -3.08 25.19 3.80
C THR A 330 -4.58 25.39 3.63
N TRP A 331 -5.16 24.96 2.51
CA TRP A 331 -6.57 25.14 2.22
C TRP A 331 -7.41 24.03 2.86
N GLU A 332 -7.95 24.30 4.05
CA GLU A 332 -8.85 23.40 4.81
C GLU A 332 -10.15 23.02 4.07
N CYS A 333 -10.40 23.64 2.92
CA CYS A 333 -11.64 23.64 2.15
C CYS A 333 -11.62 22.60 1.02
N LEU A 334 -10.48 21.95 0.84
CA LEU A 334 -10.28 20.88 -0.10
C LEU A 334 -10.64 19.57 0.58
N SER A 335 -11.55 18.79 -0.01
CA SER A 335 -11.90 17.49 0.56
C SER A 335 -10.83 16.42 0.33
N TYR A 336 -9.82 16.72 -0.49
CA TYR A 336 -8.70 15.82 -0.80
C TYR A 336 -7.49 16.60 -1.33
N GLN A 337 -6.34 16.46 -0.66
CA GLN A 337 -5.04 17.04 -1.05
C GLN A 337 -4.01 15.95 -1.38
N TRP A 338 -2.89 16.34 -1.99
CA TRP A 338 -1.77 15.42 -2.25
C TRP A 338 -1.24 14.76 -0.97
N SER A 339 -1.25 15.50 0.14
CA SER A 339 -0.93 14.98 1.48
C SER A 339 -1.89 13.87 1.93
N ASP A 340 -3.18 13.98 1.61
CA ASP A 340 -4.19 12.94 1.91
C ASP A 340 -3.95 11.67 1.08
N TYR A 341 -3.57 11.81 -0.20
CA TYR A 341 -3.15 10.68 -1.03
C TYR A 341 -1.96 9.92 -0.42
N VAL A 342 -0.96 10.66 0.07
CA VAL A 342 0.19 10.06 0.76
C VAL A 342 -0.25 9.32 2.03
N VAL A 343 -1.18 9.90 2.79
CA VAL A 343 -1.73 9.24 3.98
C VAL A 343 -2.46 7.97 3.59
N ASP A 344 -3.32 7.99 2.56
CA ASP A 344 -4.04 6.81 2.09
C ASP A 344 -3.10 5.70 1.60
N GLN A 345 -2.03 6.03 0.87
CA GLN A 345 -0.98 5.07 0.48
C GLN A 345 -0.25 4.45 1.68
N SER A 346 -0.23 5.15 2.82
CA SER A 346 0.39 4.67 4.06
C SER A 346 -0.55 3.85 4.96
N GLN A 347 -1.84 3.76 4.61
CA GLN A 347 -2.85 2.98 5.33
C GLN A 347 -3.18 1.69 4.54
N PRO A 348 -3.43 0.56 5.23
CA PRO A 348 -3.79 -0.68 4.55
C PRO A 348 -5.18 -0.59 3.87
N PRO A 349 -5.40 -1.32 2.75
CA PRO A 349 -4.50 -2.29 2.14
C PRO A 349 -3.37 -1.62 1.32
N TYR A 350 -2.13 -2.05 1.57
CA TYR A 350 -0.93 -1.57 0.88
C TYR A 350 -0.76 -2.13 -0.54
N ASP A 351 -1.52 -3.18 -0.86
CA ASP A 351 -1.69 -3.71 -2.20
C ASP A 351 -3.01 -3.19 -2.73
N PHE A 352 -2.94 -2.11 -3.50
CA PHE A 352 -3.94 -1.90 -4.53
C PHE A 352 -3.38 -2.51 -5.80
N GLU A 353 -3.52 -3.83 -5.94
CA GLU A 353 -3.49 -4.43 -7.28
C GLU A 353 -4.59 -3.70 -8.08
N PRO A 354 -4.28 -2.98 -9.16
CA PRO A 354 -5.32 -2.61 -10.10
C PRO A 354 -6.01 -3.91 -10.53
N PRO A 355 -7.36 -3.95 -10.60
CA PRO A 355 -8.10 -5.14 -10.96
C PRO A 355 -7.67 -5.78 -12.30
#